data_AF-A0A939YCK3-F1
#
_entry.id   AF-A0A939YCK3-F1
#
_cell.length_a   1.000
_cell.length_b   1.000
_cell.length_c   1.000
_cell.angle_alpha   90.00
_cell.angle_beta   90.00
_cell.angle_gamma   90.00
#
_symmetry.space_group_name_H-M   'P 1'
#
loop_
_entity.id
_entity.type
_entity.pdbx_description
1 polymer ?
#
loop_
_entity_poly.entity_id
_entity_poly.type
_entity_poly.pdbx_seq_one_letter_code
_entity_poly.pdbx_strand_id
1 'polypeptide(L)' 'GIKRFFVKDGLLRGYIIIGGTERAGIYTSLIREKTPLESIDFELTKKAATNLIFSREVRRQKFGGVV' A
#
# COMPACT_ATOMS: atom_id res chain seq x y z
N GLY A 1 -13.63 -2.57 9.40
CA GLY A 1 -12.49 -2.01 10.14
C GLY A 1 -12.36 -0.54 9.86
N ILE A 2 -11.81 0.22 10.81
CA ILE A 2 -11.50 1.66 10.64
C ILE A 2 -10.09 1.78 10.08
N LYS A 3 -9.88 2.67 9.10
CA LYS A 3 -8.55 2.96 8.55
C LYS A 3 -8.32 4.46 8.50
N ARG A 4 -7.17 4.91 8.98
CA ARG A 4 -6.71 6.30 8.87
C ARG A 4 -5.29 6.30 8.31
N PHE A 5 -5.03 7.09 7.28
CA PHE A 5 -3.73 7.21 6.63
C PHE A 5 -3.17 8.62 6.84
N PHE A 6 -1.87 8.71 7.07
CA PHE A 6 -1.15 9.97 7.24
C PHE A 6 -0.20 10.15 6.06
N VAL A 7 -0.48 11.15 5.24
CA VAL A 7 0.24 11.45 4.00
C VAL A 7 0.96 12.77 4.15
N LYS A 8 2.23 12.82 3.72
CA LYS A 8 3.03 14.05 3.68
C LYS A 8 4.00 13.97 2.50
N ASP A 9 4.13 15.05 1.74
CA ASP A 9 5.04 15.16 0.58
C ASP A 9 4.76 14.09 -0.50
N GLY A 10 3.48 13.74 -0.72
CA GLY A 10 3.10 12.68 -1.66
C GLY A 10 3.47 11.26 -1.21
N LEU A 11 3.87 11.07 0.05
CA LEU A 11 4.27 9.77 0.61
C LEU A 11 3.37 9.35 1.77
N LEU A 12 3.14 8.04 1.91
CA LEU A 12 2.54 7.48 3.12
C LEU A 12 3.58 7.51 4.25
N ARG A 13 3.28 8.24 5.33
CA ARG A 13 4.14 8.35 6.52
C ARG A 13 3.70 7.44 7.66
N GLY A 14 2.42 7.09 7.69
CA GLY A 14 1.85 6.26 8.76
C GLY A 14 0.41 5.86 8.48
N TYR A 15 -0.08 4.90 9.24
CA TYR A 15 -1.48 4.51 9.21
C TYR A 15 -1.94 3.95 10.57
N ILE A 16 -3.25 4.00 10.80
CA ILE A 16 -3.93 3.32 11.90
C ILE A 16 -5.01 2.45 11.28
N ILE A 17 -4.98 1.15 11.57
CA ILE A 17 -6.02 0.19 11.14
C ILE A 17 -6.55 -0.51 12.38
N ILE A 18 -7.88 -0.47 12.57
CA ILE A 18 -8.58 -1.17 13.64
C ILE A 18 -9.53 -2.19 12.99
N GLY A 19 -9.19 -3.47 13.14
CA GLY A 19 -9.89 -4.60 12.51
C GLY A 19 -9.56 -4.78 11.02
N GLY A 20 -9.50 -6.03 10.55
CA GLY A 20 -9.12 -6.35 9.15
C GLY A 20 -7.66 -6.04 8.83
N THR A 21 -6.74 -6.50 9.69
CA THR A 21 -5.29 -6.22 9.64
C THR A 21 -4.50 -7.12 8.69
N GLU A 22 -5.16 -8.07 8.04
CA GLU A 22 -4.57 -9.12 7.19
C GLU A 22 -3.68 -8.59 6.06
N ARG A 23 -3.77 -7.30 5.75
CA ARG A 23 -3.05 -6.65 4.64
C ARG A 23 -2.29 -5.39 5.06
N ALA A 24 -2.06 -5.22 6.36
CA ALA A 24 -1.29 -4.12 6.94
C ALA A 24 0.14 -4.02 6.35
N GLY A 25 0.74 -5.17 5.99
CA GLY A 25 2.07 -5.25 5.40
C GLY A 25 2.24 -4.47 4.09
N ILE A 26 1.17 -4.31 3.30
CA ILE A 26 1.20 -3.50 2.07
C ILE A 26 1.50 -2.03 2.41
N TYR A 27 0.78 -1.47 3.39
CA TYR A 27 0.96 -0.10 3.82
C TYR A 27 2.32 0.11 4.49
N THR A 28 2.79 -0.88 5.28
CA THR A 28 4.13 -0.84 5.87
C THR A 28 5.22 -0.82 4.79
N SER A 29 5.04 -1.58 3.70
CA SER A 29 5.99 -1.57 2.57
C SER A 29 6.02 -0.21 1.86
N LEU A 30 4.87 0.45 1.66
CA LEU A 30 4.81 1.80 1.09
C LEU A 30 5.59 2.81 1.93
N ILE A 31 5.47 2.74 3.27
CA ILE A 31 6.21 3.60 4.18
C ILE A 31 7.72 3.30 4.11
N ARG A 32 8.10 2.01 4.19
CA ARG A 32 9.51 1.58 4.19
C ARG A 32 10.26 2.00 2.93
N GLU A 33 9.60 1.87 1.79
CA GLU A 33 10.21 2.13 0.48
C GLU A 33 9.98 3.56 -0.03
N LYS A 34 9.26 4.38 0.75
CA LYS A 34 8.94 5.77 0.37
C LYS A 34 8.32 5.83 -1.02
N THR A 35 7.35 4.94 -1.28
CA THR A 35 6.69 4.87 -2.58
C THR A 35 5.85 6.15 -2.81
N PRO A 36 6.07 6.88 -3.92
CA PRO A 36 5.21 8.00 -4.32
C PRO A 36 3.77 7.53 -4.47
N LEU A 37 2.83 8.20 -3.80
CA LEU A 37 1.41 7.83 -3.90
C LEU A 37 0.83 8.11 -5.28
N GLU A 38 1.45 8.99 -6.06
CA GLU A 38 1.08 9.27 -7.46
C GLU A 38 1.43 8.12 -8.41
N SER A 39 2.37 7.24 -8.03
CA SER A 39 2.74 6.08 -8.86
C SER A 39 1.84 4.86 -8.66
N ILE A 40 0.85 4.96 -7.75
CA ILE A 40 -0.10 3.90 -7.41
C ILE A 40 -1.53 4.44 -7.34
N ASP A 41 -2.51 3.56 -7.45
CA ASP A 41 -3.90 3.95 -7.22
C ASP A 41 -4.23 3.97 -5.72
N PHE A 42 -3.88 5.06 -5.05
CA PHE A 42 -4.00 5.16 -3.59
C PHE A 42 -5.45 5.07 -3.10
N GLU A 43 -6.41 5.54 -3.89
CA GLU A 43 -7.84 5.44 -3.57
C GLU A 43 -8.32 3.98 -3.53
N LEU A 44 -7.89 3.15 -4.49
CA LEU A 44 -8.11 1.71 -4.44
C LEU A 44 -7.43 1.08 -3.23
N THR A 45 -6.24 1.54 -2.84
CA THR A 45 -5.49 1.05 -1.68
C THR A 45 -6.25 1.21 -0.37
N LYS A 46 -6.97 2.32 -0.20
CA LYS A 46 -7.78 2.59 1.00
C LYS A 46 -8.93 1.59 1.12
N LYS A 47 -9.60 1.29 0.00
CA LYS A 47 -10.77 0.39 -0.08
C LYS A 47 -10.36 -1.08 0.00
N ALA A 48 -9.49 -1.51 -0.89
CA ALA A 48 -8.99 -2.87 -0.99
C ALA A 48 -7.46 -2.85 -0.97
N ALA A 49 -6.87 -3.15 0.18
CA ALA A 49 -5.44 -3.47 0.22
C ALA A 49 -5.25 -4.73 -0.62
N THR A 50 -4.66 -4.66 -1.81
CA THR A 50 -4.38 -5.85 -2.62
C THR A 50 -3.12 -5.61 -3.42
N ASN A 51 -2.49 -6.67 -3.89
CA ASN A 51 -1.26 -6.61 -4.65
C ASN A 51 -1.48 -5.85 -5.97
N LEU A 52 -2.74 -5.74 -6.43
CA LEU A 52 -3.14 -5.07 -7.66
C LEU A 52 -2.90 -3.55 -7.68
N ILE A 53 -2.64 -2.94 -6.52
CA ILE A 53 -2.41 -1.49 -6.46
C ILE A 53 -1.03 -1.12 -7.03
N PHE A 54 -0.09 -2.06 -7.00
CA PHE A 54 1.23 -1.88 -7.56
C PHE A 54 1.22 -2.09 -9.08
N SER A 55 2.12 -1.43 -9.81
CA SER A 55 2.33 -1.73 -11.24
C SER A 55 2.77 -3.19 -11.43
N ARG A 56 2.63 -3.72 -12.65
CA ARG A 56 3.02 -5.11 -12.95
C ARG A 56 4.49 -5.39 -12.63
N GLU A 57 5.35 -4.41 -12.86
CA GLU A 57 6.78 -4.48 -12.55
C GLU A 57 7.03 -4.54 -11.03
N VAL A 58 6.41 -3.64 -10.28
CA VAL A 58 6.53 -3.60 -8.81
C VAL A 58 5.95 -4.87 -8.17
N ARG A 59 4.87 -5.43 -8.73
CA ARG A 59 4.32 -6.71 -8.26
C ARG A 59 5.31 -7.85 -8.43
N ARG A 60 5.99 -7.92 -9.58
CA ARG A 60 6.96 -8.97 -9.88
C ARG A 60 8.17 -8.90 -8.95
N GLN A 61 8.59 -7.69 -8.58
CA GLN A 61 9.68 -7.49 -7.61
C GLN A 61 9.25 -7.82 -6.16
N LYS A 62 8.05 -7.41 -5.75
CA LYS A 62 7.60 -7.55 -4.35
C LYS A 62 7.01 -8.91 -3.99
N PHE A 63 6.33 -9.56 -4.92
CA PHE A 63 5.56 -10.77 -4.64
C PHE A 63 6.12 -12.02 -5.33
N GLY A 64 7.23 -11.88 -6.06
CA GLY A 64 7.70 -12.92 -6.98
C GLY A 64 6.74 -13.06 -8.16
N GLY A 65 7.24 -13.33 -9.36
CA GLY A 65 6.35 -13.66 -10.47
C GLY A 65 5.44 -14.81 -10.07
N VAL A 66 4.13 -14.63 -10.22
CA VAL A 66 3.17 -15.75 -10.21
C VAL A 66 3.63 -16.67 -11.33
N VAL A 67 4.13 -17.86 -10.99
CA VAL A 67 4.33 -18.96 -11.94
C VAL A 67 2.98 -19.57 -12.29
#